data_AF-A0A540WL85-F1
#
_entry.id   AF-A0A540WL85-F1
#
_cell.length_a   1.000
_cell.length_b   1.000
_cell.length_c   1.000
_cell.angle_alpha   90.00
_cell.angle_beta   90.00
_cell.angle_gamma   90.00
#
_symmetry.space_group_name_H-M   'P 1'
#
loop_
_entity.id
_entity.type
_entity.pdbx_description
1 polymer ?
#
loop_
_entity_poly.entity_id
_entity_poly.type
_entity_poly.pdbx_seq_one_letter_code
_entity_poly.pdbx_strand_id
1 'polypeptide(L)'
;MGYRIERPAELFESVRYNTKTTPDLRGAMRKKVEELETRIAEREGRLQRIRDEYQIDPERLATLVIQYQNKESAFVSYQAQGGSPRDTVVPAGVIANIIREREMIDSERGQIRKLELVLRNLPESELYNDPRTGEVKSRQPLHQLTDDELEYLGF
;
A
#
# COMPACT_ATOMS: atom_id res chain seq x y z
N MET A 1 -3.71 -41.38 36.71
CA MET A 1 -4.76 -40.37 36.97
C MET A 1 -4.79 -39.42 35.78
N GLY A 2 -5.82 -39.49 34.94
CA GLY A 2 -5.97 -38.60 33.79
C GLY A 2 -6.73 -37.34 34.19
N TYR A 3 -6.15 -36.16 33.97
CA TYR A 3 -6.86 -34.91 34.12
C TYR A 3 -7.91 -34.80 33.01
N ARG A 4 -9.19 -34.72 33.38
CA ARG A 4 -10.29 -34.51 32.45
C ARG A 4 -10.52 -33.01 32.36
N ILE A 5 -10.20 -32.43 31.21
CA ILE A 5 -10.46 -31.01 30.93
C ILE A 5 -11.94 -30.88 30.60
N GLU A 6 -12.70 -30.21 31.46
CA GLU A 6 -14.16 -30.10 31.33
C GLU A 6 -14.60 -29.19 30.19
N ARG A 7 -13.72 -28.27 29.74
CA ARG A 7 -13.98 -27.33 28.65
C ARG A 7 -12.73 -27.12 27.79
N PRO A 8 -12.40 -28.05 26.88
CA PRO A 8 -11.26 -27.88 25.99
C PRO A 8 -11.39 -26.63 25.11
N ALA A 9 -12.61 -26.17 24.82
CA ALA A 9 -12.87 -24.95 24.06
C ALA A 9 -12.35 -23.67 24.76
N GLU A 10 -12.32 -23.62 26.09
CA GLU A 10 -11.84 -22.46 26.86
C GLU A 10 -10.29 -22.34 26.82
N LEU A 11 -9.57 -23.45 26.63
CA LEU A 11 -8.11 -23.45 26.43
C LEU A 11 -7.70 -22.85 25.08
N PHE A 12 -8.58 -22.88 24.08
CA PHE A 12 -8.36 -22.29 22.75
C PHE A 12 -9.03 -20.92 22.59
N GLU A 13 -9.66 -20.40 23.64
CA GLU A 13 -10.44 -19.16 23.59
C GLU A 13 -9.56 -17.91 23.65
N SER A 14 -8.30 -18.04 24.04
CA SER A 14 -7.39 -16.91 24.31
C SER A 14 -6.40 -16.55 23.20
N VAL A 15 -6.33 -17.28 22.08
CA VAL A 15 -5.51 -16.88 20.92
C VAL A 15 -6.19 -17.32 19.62
N ARG A 16 -7.32 -16.71 19.27
CA ARG A 16 -7.81 -16.80 17.89
C ARG A 16 -6.88 -15.92 17.04
N TYR A 17 -5.84 -16.52 16.48
CA TYR A 17 -4.82 -15.88 15.64
C TYR A 17 -5.40 -14.83 14.68
N ASN A 18 -6.54 -15.15 14.08
CA ASN A 18 -7.24 -14.35 13.09
C ASN A 18 -8.22 -13.31 13.65
N THR A 19 -8.43 -13.27 14.97
CA THR A 19 -9.37 -12.34 15.61
C THR A 19 -8.59 -11.20 16.25
N LYS A 20 -8.77 -9.98 15.75
CA LYS A 20 -8.07 -8.78 16.24
C LYS A 20 -9.06 -7.78 16.83
N THR A 21 -8.64 -7.04 17.84
CA THR A 21 -9.45 -5.96 18.42
C THR A 21 -9.38 -4.71 17.54
N THR A 22 -10.35 -3.80 17.64
CA THR A 22 -10.28 -2.50 16.92
C THR A 22 -8.96 -1.74 17.20
N PRO A 23 -8.45 -1.64 18.44
CA PRO A 23 -7.14 -1.02 18.71
C PRO A 23 -5.97 -1.69 17.99
N ASP A 24 -5.89 -3.03 17.99
CA ASP A 24 -4.81 -3.75 17.32
C ASP A 24 -4.86 -3.52 15.80
N LEU A 25 -6.06 -3.62 15.22
CA LEU A 25 -6.29 -3.39 13.81
C LEU A 25 -5.93 -1.96 13.40
N ARG A 26 -6.30 -0.98 14.22
CA ARG A 26 -5.97 0.43 14.02
C ARG A 26 -4.46 0.67 14.08
N GLY A 27 -3.76 0.02 15.01
CA GLY A 27 -2.30 0.07 15.11
C GLY A 27 -1.61 -0.50 13.87
N ALA A 28 -1.98 -1.71 13.46
CA ALA A 28 -1.40 -2.38 12.29
C ALA A 28 -1.69 -1.62 10.98
N MET A 29 -2.92 -1.14 10.79
CA MET A 29 -3.27 -0.33 9.61
C MET A 29 -2.50 0.99 9.56
N ARG A 30 -2.32 1.69 10.69
CA ARG A 30 -1.51 2.92 10.73
C ARG A 30 -0.06 2.66 10.37
N LYS A 31 0.53 1.62 10.95
CA LYS A 31 1.89 1.19 10.60
C LYS A 31 1.99 0.88 9.10
N LYS A 32 1.00 0.21 8.53
CA LYS A 32 0.97 -0.10 7.10
C LYS A 32 0.90 1.16 6.23
N VAL A 33 0.13 2.16 6.64
CA VAL A 33 0.09 3.46 5.95
C VAL A 33 1.46 4.13 5.97
N GLU A 34 2.11 4.20 7.13
CA GLU A 34 3.47 4.78 7.27
C GLU A 34 4.51 4.04 6.41
N GLU A 35 4.43 2.71 6.33
CA GLU A 35 5.27 1.90 5.45
C GLU A 35 5.06 2.23 3.97
N LEU A 36 3.81 2.38 3.53
CA LEU A 36 3.47 2.74 2.16
C LEU A 36 3.91 4.17 1.82
N GLU A 37 3.72 5.12 2.73
CA GLU A 37 4.19 6.51 2.57
C GLU A 37 5.71 6.58 2.43
N THR A 38 6.44 5.81 3.25
CA THR A 38 7.90 5.71 3.17
C THR A 38 8.33 5.16 1.81
N ARG A 39 7.69 4.09 1.33
CA ARG A 39 7.98 3.52 -0.01
C ARG A 39 7.69 4.50 -1.14
N ILE A 40 6.58 5.25 -1.06
CA ILE A 40 6.26 6.30 -2.03
C ILE A 40 7.35 7.35 -2.03
N ALA A 41 7.78 7.85 -0.86
CA ALA A 41 8.83 8.85 -0.76
C ALA A 41 10.17 8.36 -1.34
N GLU A 42 10.53 7.10 -1.11
CA GLU A 42 11.71 6.49 -1.73
C GLU A 42 11.60 6.44 -3.26
N ARG A 43 10.44 6.03 -3.80
CA ARG A 43 10.18 6.00 -5.25
C ARG A 43 10.22 7.39 -5.87
N GLU A 44 9.58 8.37 -5.24
CA GLU A 44 9.62 9.77 -5.66
C GLU A 44 11.06 10.31 -5.65
N GLY A 45 11.86 9.96 -4.64
CA GLY A 45 13.27 10.30 -4.57
C GLY A 45 14.11 9.62 -5.66
N ARG A 46 13.79 8.39 -6.08
CA ARG A 46 14.42 7.73 -7.24
C ARG A 46 14.04 8.42 -8.55
N LEU A 47 12.76 8.75 -8.71
CA LEU A 47 12.26 9.47 -9.89
C LEU A 47 12.93 10.83 -10.02
N GLN A 48 13.08 11.57 -8.93
CA GLN A 48 13.75 12.87 -8.95
C GLN A 48 15.21 12.75 -9.38
N ARG A 49 15.95 11.77 -8.84
CA ARG A 49 17.33 11.48 -9.25
C ARG A 49 17.46 11.18 -10.74
N ILE A 50 16.57 10.36 -11.29
CA ILE A 50 16.53 10.05 -12.73
C ILE A 50 16.25 11.33 -13.54
N ARG A 51 15.33 12.16 -13.10
CA ARG A 51 15.01 13.41 -13.80
C ARG A 51 16.18 14.38 -13.79
N ASP A 52 16.89 14.48 -12.67
CA ASP A 52 18.07 15.35 -12.55
C ASP A 52 19.24 14.84 -13.39
N GLU A 53 19.50 13.52 -13.39
CA GLU A 53 20.55 12.87 -14.18
C GLU A 53 20.36 13.10 -15.69
N TYR A 54 19.13 12.97 -16.18
CA TYR A 54 18.81 13.09 -17.59
C TYR A 54 18.29 14.48 -18.00
N GLN A 55 18.26 15.45 -17.07
CA GLN A 55 17.72 16.79 -17.28
C GLN A 55 16.32 16.76 -17.94
N ILE A 56 15.42 16.00 -17.32
CA ILE A 56 14.06 15.77 -17.81
C ILE A 56 13.09 16.76 -17.15
N ASP A 57 12.85 17.86 -17.85
CA ASP A 57 11.81 18.82 -17.53
C ASP A 57 10.40 18.21 -17.67
N PRO A 58 9.38 18.74 -16.96
CA PRO A 58 8.00 18.23 -17.05
C PRO A 58 7.46 18.18 -18.48
N GLU A 59 7.72 19.23 -19.27
CA GLU A 59 7.30 19.31 -20.67
C GLU A 59 7.99 18.27 -21.54
N ARG A 60 9.31 18.09 -21.33
CA ARG A 60 10.12 17.09 -22.01
C ARG A 60 9.65 15.67 -21.69
N LEU A 61 9.30 15.39 -20.43
CA LEU A 61 8.77 14.09 -20.03
C LEU A 61 7.46 13.78 -20.78
N ALA A 62 6.56 14.74 -20.88
CA ALA A 62 5.30 14.56 -21.60
C ALA A 62 5.53 14.21 -23.07
N THR A 63 6.44 14.92 -23.74
CA THR A 63 6.82 14.60 -25.13
C THR A 63 7.43 13.21 -25.26
N LEU A 64 8.33 12.83 -24.35
CA LEU A 64 8.99 11.52 -24.35
C LEU A 64 8.00 10.37 -24.11
N VAL A 65 7.01 10.56 -23.22
CA VAL A 65 5.96 9.57 -22.97
C VAL A 65 5.07 9.39 -24.19
N ILE A 66 4.65 10.49 -24.84
CA ILE A 66 3.85 10.43 -26.08
C ILE A 66 4.62 9.71 -27.18
N GLN A 67 5.92 10.00 -27.33
CA GLN A 67 6.78 9.31 -28.30
C GLN A 67 6.95 7.82 -27.99
N TYR A 68 7.03 7.45 -26.71
CA TYR A 68 7.12 6.06 -26.26
C TYR A 68 5.82 5.30 -26.50
N GLN A 69 4.66 5.91 -26.25
CA GLN A 69 3.34 5.29 -26.47
C GLN A 69 3.01 5.13 -27.96
N ASN A 70 3.41 6.09 -28.81
CA ASN A 70 3.14 6.06 -30.24
C ASN A 70 4.07 5.14 -31.04
N LYS A 71 5.18 4.69 -30.45
CA LYS A 71 6.14 3.78 -31.11
C LYS A 71 6.11 2.43 -30.44
N GLU A 72 5.43 1.47 -31.07
CA GLU A 72 5.66 0.06 -30.78
C GLU A 72 7.15 -0.28 -30.99
N SER A 73 7.89 -0.37 -29.90
CA SER A 73 9.05 -1.26 -29.72
C SER A 73 10.31 -1.14 -30.61
N ALA A 74 10.50 -0.08 -31.41
CA ALA A 74 11.76 0.11 -32.14
C ALA A 74 12.60 1.24 -31.53
N PHE A 75 13.72 0.85 -30.90
CA PHE A 75 14.79 1.72 -30.44
C PHE A 75 15.12 2.76 -31.52
N VAL A 76 14.92 4.04 -31.20
CA VAL A 76 15.30 5.15 -32.08
C VAL A 76 16.31 6.00 -31.33
N SER A 77 17.58 5.60 -31.42
CA SER A 77 18.71 6.51 -31.27
C SER A 77 18.90 7.25 -32.61
N TYR A 78 18.13 8.31 -32.85
CA TYR A 78 18.45 9.24 -33.94
C TYR A 78 19.12 10.48 -33.36
N GLN A 79 20.45 10.42 -33.42
CA GLN A 79 21.34 11.56 -33.46
C GLN A 79 20.97 12.39 -34.71
N ALA A 80 20.01 13.30 -34.58
CA ALA A 80 19.67 14.24 -35.62
C ALA A 80 20.62 15.44 -35.53
N GLN A 81 21.71 15.33 -36.29
CA GLN A 81 22.49 16.39 -36.91
C GLN A 81 21.89 17.81 -36.74
N GLY A 82 22.41 18.59 -35.78
CA GLY A 82 22.31 20.06 -35.78
C GLY A 82 21.49 20.76 -34.68
N GLY A 83 21.14 20.12 -33.56
CA GLY A 83 20.35 20.73 -32.47
C GLY A 83 21.15 21.10 -31.21
N SER A 84 20.74 22.18 -30.52
CA SER A 84 21.33 22.80 -29.31
C SER A 84 21.87 21.86 -28.20
N PRO A 85 22.75 22.35 -27.30
CA PRO A 85 23.40 21.58 -26.23
C PRO A 85 22.48 21.09 -25.10
N ARG A 86 21.17 21.01 -25.33
CA ARG A 86 20.14 20.47 -24.41
C ARG A 86 19.71 19.04 -24.74
N ASP A 87 20.24 18.45 -25.82
CA ASP A 87 19.88 17.11 -26.27
C ASP A 87 20.63 16.00 -25.51
N THR A 88 20.37 15.89 -24.20
CA THR A 88 20.68 14.67 -23.45
C THR A 88 19.81 13.54 -23.99
N VAL A 89 20.40 12.56 -24.65
CA VAL A 89 19.67 11.39 -25.18
C VAL A 89 19.12 10.58 -24.01
N VAL A 90 17.80 10.52 -23.86
CA VAL A 90 17.14 9.71 -22.83
C VAL A 90 16.82 8.31 -23.39
N PRO A 91 17.36 7.23 -22.82
CA PRO A 91 17.05 5.87 -23.26
C PRO A 91 15.58 5.51 -23.03
N ALA A 92 14.98 4.73 -23.93
CA ALA A 92 13.60 4.27 -23.80
C ALA A 92 13.35 3.47 -22.50
N GLY A 93 14.34 2.72 -22.03
CA GLY A 93 14.27 1.99 -20.76
C GLY A 93 14.11 2.90 -19.54
N VAL A 94 14.65 4.12 -19.59
CA VAL A 94 14.50 5.12 -18.51
C VAL A 94 13.05 5.62 -18.47
N ILE A 95 12.46 5.89 -19.64
CA ILE A 95 11.05 6.32 -19.76
C ILE A 95 10.12 5.21 -19.27
N ALA A 96 10.36 3.97 -19.66
CA ALA A 96 9.61 2.81 -19.19
C ALA A 96 9.68 2.67 -17.66
N ASN A 97 10.87 2.87 -17.07
CA ASN A 97 11.04 2.84 -15.63
C ASN A 97 10.26 3.97 -14.93
N ILE A 98 10.30 5.19 -15.47
CA ILE A 98 9.54 6.33 -14.92
C ILE A 98 8.04 6.05 -14.93
N ILE A 99 7.50 5.51 -16.03
CA ILE A 99 6.08 5.17 -16.14
C ILE A 99 5.72 4.11 -15.09
N ARG A 100 6.49 3.03 -15.02
CA ARG A 100 6.25 1.93 -14.07
C ARG A 100 6.30 2.39 -12.61
N GLU A 101 7.26 3.24 -12.26
CA GLU A 101 7.38 3.79 -10.91
C GLU A 101 6.16 4.69 -10.58
N ARG A 102 5.67 5.48 -11.54
CA ARG A 102 4.44 6.28 -11.34
C ARG A 102 3.20 5.41 -11.13
N GLU A 103 3.03 4.36 -11.93
CA GLU A 103 1.91 3.42 -11.76
C GLU A 103 1.95 2.74 -10.39
N MET A 104 3.14 2.38 -9.91
CA MET A 104 3.32 1.83 -8.57
C MET A 104 2.97 2.83 -7.48
N ILE A 105 3.41 4.09 -7.59
CA ILE A 105 3.04 5.17 -6.65
C ILE A 105 1.53 5.37 -6.62
N ASP A 106 0.86 5.40 -7.78
CA ASP A 106 -0.59 5.61 -7.86
C ASP A 106 -1.36 4.44 -7.24
N SER A 107 -0.88 3.21 -7.41
CA SER A 107 -1.41 2.01 -6.75
C SER A 107 -1.26 2.08 -5.22
N GLU A 108 -0.06 2.44 -4.73
CA GLU A 108 0.24 2.57 -3.30
C GLU A 108 -0.61 3.70 -2.67
N ARG A 109 -0.76 4.85 -3.33
CA ARG A 109 -1.69 5.92 -2.92
C ARG A 109 -3.14 5.47 -2.91
N GLY A 110 -3.54 4.63 -3.87
CA GLY A 110 -4.85 3.98 -3.88
C GLY A 110 -5.09 3.10 -2.66
N GLN A 111 -4.08 2.34 -2.24
CA GLN A 111 -4.13 1.50 -1.04
C GLN A 111 -4.23 2.33 0.24
N ILE A 112 -3.44 3.40 0.36
CA ILE A 112 -3.50 4.33 1.51
C ILE A 112 -4.92 4.87 1.67
N ARG A 113 -5.52 5.41 0.59
CA ARG A 113 -6.89 5.95 0.65
C ARG A 113 -7.91 4.91 1.11
N LYS A 114 -7.78 3.66 0.67
CA LYS A 114 -8.67 2.57 1.11
C LYS A 114 -8.48 2.28 2.60
N LEU A 115 -7.24 2.18 3.07
CA LEU A 115 -6.92 1.95 4.47
C LEU A 115 -7.43 3.09 5.38
N GLU A 116 -7.28 4.34 4.95
CA GLU A 116 -7.79 5.51 5.68
C GLU A 116 -9.33 5.50 5.79
N LEU A 117 -10.03 5.12 4.72
CA LEU A 117 -11.48 4.98 4.75
C LEU A 117 -11.93 3.88 5.72
N VAL A 118 -11.22 2.75 5.77
CA VAL A 118 -11.50 1.68 6.74
C VAL A 118 -11.23 2.18 8.16
N LEU A 119 -10.07 2.80 8.40
CA LEU A 119 -9.69 3.36 9.68
C LEU A 119 -10.71 4.38 10.21
N ARG A 120 -11.25 5.22 9.33
CA ARG A 120 -12.29 6.20 9.67
C ARG A 120 -13.62 5.55 10.06
N ASN A 121 -13.97 4.43 9.43
CA ASN A 121 -15.27 3.77 9.60
C ASN A 121 -15.26 2.63 10.64
N LEU A 122 -14.11 2.33 11.26
CA LEU A 122 -14.02 1.27 12.26
C LEU A 122 -14.78 1.64 13.55
N PRO A 123 -15.75 0.82 13.99
CA PRO A 123 -16.49 1.09 15.20
C PRO A 123 -15.59 0.94 16.43
N GLU A 124 -15.74 1.87 17.39
CA GLU A 124 -14.96 1.83 18.64
C GLU A 124 -15.57 0.87 19.67
N SER A 125 -16.89 0.67 19.61
CA SER A 125 -17.63 -0.17 20.53
C SER A 125 -18.76 -0.92 19.83
N GLU A 126 -18.99 -2.15 20.25
CA GLU A 126 -20.15 -2.96 19.88
C GLU A 126 -21.04 -3.15 21.11
N LEU A 127 -22.35 -3.00 20.94
CA LEU A 127 -23.32 -3.33 21.96
C LEU A 127 -23.60 -4.83 21.95
N TYR A 128 -23.59 -5.46 23.13
CA TYR A 128 -23.94 -6.86 23.27
C TYR A 128 -24.89 -7.05 24.46
N ASN A 129 -25.73 -8.07 24.37
CA ASN A 129 -26.61 -8.47 25.47
C ASN A 129 -25.86 -9.45 26.37
N ASP A 130 -25.71 -9.11 27.64
CA ASP A 130 -25.09 -10.00 28.61
C ASP A 130 -26.02 -11.21 28.87
N PRO A 131 -25.61 -12.44 28.52
CA PRO A 131 -26.46 -13.62 28.62
C PRO A 131 -26.84 -13.99 30.06
N ARG A 132 -26.16 -13.44 31.07
CA ARG A 132 -26.46 -13.70 32.49
C ARG A 132 -27.38 -12.68 33.12
N THR A 133 -27.33 -11.43 32.67
CA THR A 133 -28.05 -10.31 33.29
C THR A 133 -29.13 -9.72 32.40
N GLY A 134 -29.12 -10.01 31.09
CA GLY A 134 -30.06 -9.45 30.10
C GLY A 134 -29.84 -7.97 29.79
N GLU A 135 -28.82 -7.34 30.39
CA GLU A 135 -28.48 -5.94 30.19
C GLU A 135 -27.71 -5.73 28.88
N VAL A 136 -27.95 -4.61 28.22
CA VAL A 136 -27.16 -4.16 27.08
C VAL A 136 -25.88 -3.52 27.60
N LYS A 137 -24.73 -4.13 27.29
CA LYS A 137 -23.41 -3.65 27.66
C LYS A 137 -22.58 -3.36 26.40
N SER A 138 -21.58 -2.51 26.56
CA SER A 138 -20.63 -2.16 25.49
C SER A 138 -19.36 -2.99 25.63
N ARG A 139 -18.84 -3.51 24.52
CA ARG A 139 -17.55 -4.21 24.43
C ARG A 139 -16.73 -3.71 23.23
N GLN A 140 -15.45 -4.04 23.22
CA GLN A 140 -14.63 -3.82 22.03
C GLN A 140 -15.05 -4.78 20.91
N PRO A 141 -15.21 -4.29 19.66
CA PRO A 141 -15.48 -5.16 18.52
C PRO A 141 -14.31 -6.12 18.27
N LEU A 142 -14.67 -7.34 17.89
CA LEU A 142 -13.73 -8.37 17.45
C LEU A 142 -13.86 -8.54 15.95
N HIS A 143 -12.75 -8.37 15.24
CA HIS A 143 -12.68 -8.47 13.78
C HIS A 143 -12.03 -9.79 13.40
N GLN A 144 -12.68 -10.57 12.55
CA GLN A 144 -12.08 -11.76 11.96
C GLN A 144 -11.41 -11.37 10.64
N LEU A 145 -10.12 -11.63 10.54
CA LEU A 145 -9.31 -11.37 9.36
C LEU A 145 -9.01 -12.68 8.63
N THR A 146 -8.87 -12.60 7.31
CA THR A 146 -8.32 -13.71 6.52
C THR A 146 -6.79 -13.77 6.66
N ASP A 147 -6.19 -14.89 6.26
CA ASP A 147 -4.73 -15.05 6.30
C ASP A 147 -4.04 -13.99 5.42
N ASP A 148 -4.60 -13.69 4.25
CA ASP A 148 -4.10 -12.64 3.35
C ASP A 148 -4.14 -11.24 4.01
N GLU A 149 -5.20 -10.95 4.78
CA GLU A 149 -5.34 -9.68 5.50
C GLU A 149 -4.35 -9.57 6.66
N LEU A 150 -4.08 -10.68 7.36
CA LEU A 150 -3.08 -10.75 8.42
C LEU A 150 -1.67 -10.53 7.86
N GLU A 151 -1.33 -11.22 6.78
CA GLU A 151 -0.04 -11.05 6.09
C GLU A 151 0.12 -9.62 5.57
N TYR A 152 -0.92 -9.08 4.91
CA TYR A 152 -0.90 -7.73 4.37
C TYR A 152 -0.68 -6.68 5.45
N LEU A 153 -1.32 -6.82 6.62
CA LEU A 153 -1.18 -5.91 7.76
C LEU A 153 0.06 -6.19 8.62
N GLY A 154 0.77 -7.30 8.38
CA GLY A 154 1.99 -7.68 9.09
C GLY A 154 1.74 -8.12 10.53
N PHE A 155 0.65 -8.85 10.76
CA PHE A 155 0.29 -9.46 12.05
C PHE A 155 1.02 -10.78 12.34
#